data_AF-A0A542GE54-F1
#
_entry.id   AF-A0A542GE54-F1
#
_cell.length_a   1.000
_cell.length_b   1.000
_cell.length_c   1.000
_cell.angle_alpha   90.00
_cell.angle_beta   90.00
_cell.angle_gamma   90.00
#
_symmetry.space_group_name_H-M   'P 1'
#
loop_
_entity.id
_entity.type
_entity.pdbx_description
1 polymer ?
#
loop_
_entity_poly.entity_id
_entity_poly.type
_entity_poly.pdbx_seq_one_letter_code
_entity_poly.pdbx_strand_id
1 'polypeptide(L)'
;MKTYSRNSRRISWGSEENLGRASVRGGLITALGSWVRFAIQFGTTIALARILGPTEYGAAAVIVIFGAAAELLRESGFSTLVLQRRNIRRELINALHYSSVLIGLVLGAALAMAGPGLAQAFDNDRYKLFALLLSPVFLFASLGSIPNALLARNFEFKKMASIELLSVLASSAAGLIAAALEAGALALVVQSVTFMVLQAVLTVIACPWRPRMSGNIRILKASIPFLWSVSFVQLLNYVSRNVDNVLVGAFFGPRAAGLYNQAYQLMIIPLQQVNGPLQRVFIPVLSRIFSDPLRYRRFVRTIVLTVSSILWPGFAFLFIYSDVLVVTIFGEAWRESSAIFRALVFAGVAQALGYVNSWIFVSSGQVQRQMTWVLITRVLIIGSFFVGIPWGPYGMAVSYACASCLVVVPGFLVVRRRAHLSLSDLFRPIVWPAVLTTLTVVAGVGLRQVMPPSGNLLFLGLNLLSVCVIVFAGAFCIRPIRDQLFAVVAQIRGA
;
A
#
# COMPACT_ATOMS: atom_id res chain seq x y z
N MET A 1 -37.05 -5.30 -49.03
CA MET A 1 -36.88 -5.29 -47.55
C MET A 1 -35.65 -6.13 -47.21
N LYS A 2 -34.47 -5.51 -47.06
CA LYS A 2 -33.20 -6.19 -46.76
C LYS A 2 -32.98 -6.22 -45.24
N THR A 3 -32.93 -7.42 -44.67
CA THR A 3 -32.69 -7.70 -43.26
C THR A 3 -31.21 -7.48 -42.90
N TYR A 4 -30.95 -6.48 -42.06
CA TYR A 4 -29.64 -6.21 -41.47
C TYR A 4 -29.35 -7.24 -40.36
N SER A 5 -28.38 -8.13 -40.58
CA SER A 5 -27.94 -9.13 -39.60
C SER A 5 -27.16 -8.45 -38.46
N ARG A 6 -27.80 -8.40 -37.29
CA ARG A 6 -27.29 -7.75 -36.07
C ARG A 6 -26.41 -8.74 -35.30
N ASN A 7 -25.17 -8.93 -35.73
CA ASN A 7 -24.21 -9.79 -35.04
C ASN A 7 -23.50 -9.03 -33.89
N SER A 8 -24.26 -8.64 -32.86
CA SER A 8 -23.70 -8.10 -31.61
C SER A 8 -23.46 -9.26 -30.63
N ARG A 9 -22.26 -9.84 -30.64
CA ARG A 9 -21.80 -10.79 -29.60
C ARG A 9 -21.86 -10.07 -28.23
N ARG A 10 -22.96 -10.27 -27.50
CA ARG A 10 -23.10 -9.91 -26.09
C ARG A 10 -22.18 -10.82 -25.30
N ILE A 11 -21.23 -10.25 -24.58
CA ILE A 11 -20.42 -10.97 -23.60
C ILE A 11 -21.33 -11.16 -22.39
N SER A 12 -21.93 -12.35 -22.25
CA SER A 12 -22.82 -12.70 -21.13
C SER A 12 -21.99 -13.19 -19.94
N TRP A 13 -22.44 -12.84 -18.74
CA TRP A 13 -21.88 -13.32 -17.47
C TRP A 13 -22.01 -14.85 -17.36
N GLY A 14 -20.97 -15.54 -16.89
CA GLY A 14 -21.00 -16.98 -16.63
C GLY A 14 -22.02 -17.35 -15.54
N SER A 15 -22.56 -18.57 -15.59
CA SER A 15 -23.63 -19.08 -14.72
C SER A 15 -23.26 -19.09 -13.22
N GLU A 16 -24.26 -18.80 -12.36
CA GLU A 16 -24.11 -18.56 -10.92
C GLU A 16 -23.53 -19.75 -10.13
N GLU A 17 -23.70 -20.98 -10.61
CA GLU A 17 -23.29 -22.21 -9.92
C GLU A 17 -21.76 -22.43 -9.93
N ASN A 18 -21.06 -21.90 -10.94
CA ASN A 18 -19.59 -21.92 -11.00
C ASN A 18 -18.94 -20.91 -10.04
N LEU A 19 -19.70 -19.97 -9.47
CA LEU A 19 -19.15 -18.91 -8.62
C LEU A 19 -18.72 -19.42 -7.24
N GLY A 20 -19.42 -20.38 -6.62
CA GLY A 20 -19.13 -20.81 -5.24
C GLY A 20 -17.81 -21.55 -5.07
N ARG A 21 -17.61 -22.66 -5.81
CA ARG A 21 -16.38 -23.48 -5.72
C ARG A 21 -15.17 -22.83 -6.39
N ALA A 22 -15.36 -22.05 -7.46
CA ALA A 22 -14.28 -21.27 -8.07
C ALA A 22 -13.82 -20.12 -7.16
N SER A 23 -14.71 -19.52 -6.36
CA SER A 23 -14.36 -18.42 -5.44
C SER A 23 -13.51 -18.87 -4.25
N VAL A 24 -13.78 -20.04 -3.65
CA VAL A 24 -12.98 -20.53 -2.50
C VAL A 24 -11.59 -21.00 -2.94
N ARG A 25 -11.51 -21.82 -4.01
CA ARG A 25 -10.23 -22.31 -4.54
C ARG A 25 -9.43 -21.18 -5.20
N GLY A 26 -10.10 -20.26 -5.89
CA GLY A 26 -9.50 -19.05 -6.45
C GLY A 26 -9.01 -18.09 -5.37
N GLY A 27 -9.75 -17.96 -4.25
CA GLY A 27 -9.38 -17.13 -3.11
C GLY A 27 -8.11 -17.62 -2.41
N LEU A 28 -8.00 -18.92 -2.12
CA LEU A 28 -6.80 -19.52 -1.52
C LEU A 28 -5.57 -19.42 -2.43
N ILE A 29 -5.73 -19.69 -3.74
CA ILE A 29 -4.63 -19.56 -4.72
C ILE A 29 -4.17 -18.10 -4.82
N THR A 30 -5.09 -17.14 -4.78
CA THR A 30 -4.77 -15.70 -4.83
C THR A 30 -4.06 -15.25 -3.55
N ALA A 31 -4.49 -15.76 -2.39
CA ALA A 31 -3.84 -15.47 -1.11
C ALA A 31 -2.41 -16.04 -1.07
N LEU A 32 -2.22 -17.31 -1.43
CA LEU A 32 -0.89 -17.92 -1.51
C LEU A 32 0.01 -17.22 -2.53
N GLY A 33 -0.51 -16.90 -3.72
CA GLY A 33 0.24 -16.14 -4.73
C GLY A 33 0.67 -14.76 -4.25
N SER A 34 -0.15 -14.09 -3.43
CA SER A 34 0.19 -12.80 -2.85
C SER A 34 1.32 -12.89 -1.82
N TRP A 35 1.33 -13.93 -0.99
CA TRP A 35 2.42 -14.17 -0.03
C TRP A 35 3.74 -14.53 -0.72
N VAL A 36 3.69 -15.36 -1.76
CA VAL A 36 4.88 -15.68 -2.57
C VAL A 36 5.45 -14.42 -3.22
N ARG A 37 4.60 -13.56 -3.82
CA ARG A 37 5.05 -12.28 -4.38
C ARG A 37 5.65 -11.37 -3.32
N PHE A 38 5.01 -11.27 -2.16
CA PHE A 38 5.53 -10.47 -1.05
C PHE A 38 6.92 -10.95 -0.62
N ALA A 39 7.12 -12.27 -0.46
CA ALA A 39 8.41 -12.84 -0.09
C ALA A 39 9.50 -12.52 -1.14
N ILE A 40 9.18 -12.65 -2.43
CA ILE A 40 10.12 -12.32 -3.52
C ILE A 40 10.46 -10.84 -3.53
N GLN A 41 9.46 -9.95 -3.48
CA GLN A 41 9.68 -8.50 -3.51
C GLN A 41 10.45 -8.03 -2.29
N PHE A 42 10.11 -8.52 -1.10
CA PHE A 42 10.79 -8.18 0.13
C PHE A 42 12.24 -8.69 0.13
N GLY A 43 12.46 -9.95 -0.26
CA GLY A 43 13.80 -10.52 -0.40
C GLY A 43 14.66 -9.78 -1.43
N THR A 44 14.07 -9.38 -2.57
CA THR A 44 14.76 -8.59 -3.59
C THR A 44 15.11 -7.20 -3.08
N THR A 45 14.19 -6.56 -2.35
CA THR A 45 14.41 -5.25 -1.74
C THR A 45 15.58 -5.31 -0.76
N ILE A 46 15.64 -6.35 0.08
CA ILE A 46 16.75 -6.57 1.01
C ILE A 46 18.07 -6.77 0.26
N ALA A 47 18.08 -7.63 -0.75
CA ALA A 47 19.28 -7.92 -1.54
C ALA A 47 19.80 -6.66 -2.25
N LEU A 48 18.92 -5.89 -2.91
CA LEU A 48 19.29 -4.64 -3.56
C LEU A 48 19.77 -3.58 -2.55
N ALA A 49 19.10 -3.45 -1.39
CA ALA A 49 19.53 -2.53 -0.34
C ALA A 49 20.94 -2.87 0.20
N ARG A 50 21.24 -4.17 0.34
CA ARG A 50 22.57 -4.63 0.77
C ARG A 50 23.66 -4.38 -0.27
N ILE A 51 23.39 -4.64 -1.55
CA ILE A 51 24.37 -4.48 -2.63
C ILE A 51 24.65 -2.99 -2.90
N LEU A 52 23.61 -2.16 -2.95
CA LEU A 52 23.72 -0.76 -3.37
C LEU A 52 24.12 0.20 -2.24
N GLY A 53 23.78 -0.13 -0.99
CA GLY A 53 23.91 0.80 0.13
C GLY A 53 22.94 2.00 0.06
N PRO A 54 22.94 2.87 1.07
CA PRO A 54 21.90 3.90 1.25
C PRO A 54 21.93 5.01 0.19
N THR A 55 23.10 5.37 -0.33
CA THR A 55 23.23 6.48 -1.29
C THR A 55 22.67 6.12 -2.66
N GLU A 56 23.12 5.01 -3.25
CA GLU A 56 22.67 4.56 -4.57
C GLU A 56 21.21 4.09 -4.53
N TYR A 57 20.82 3.38 -3.46
CA TYR A 57 19.43 2.99 -3.26
C TYR A 57 18.52 4.22 -3.15
N GLY A 58 18.93 5.23 -2.39
CA GLY A 58 18.16 6.45 -2.19
C GLY A 58 18.00 7.29 -3.46
N ALA A 59 19.06 7.40 -4.28
CA ALA A 59 18.99 8.08 -5.58
C ALA A 59 17.93 7.43 -6.48
N ALA A 60 17.93 6.09 -6.52
CA ALA A 60 16.93 5.34 -7.25
C ALA A 60 15.53 5.44 -6.64
N ALA A 61 15.40 5.35 -5.31
CA ALA A 61 14.10 5.40 -4.62
C ALA A 61 13.35 6.70 -4.94
N VAL A 62 14.05 7.84 -4.98
CA VAL A 62 13.46 9.14 -5.34
C VAL A 62 12.92 9.13 -6.77
N ILE A 63 13.69 8.62 -7.74
CA ILE A 63 13.26 8.67 -9.15
C ILE A 63 12.21 7.60 -9.49
N VAL A 64 12.29 6.43 -8.86
CA VAL A 64 11.34 5.32 -9.05
C VAL A 64 9.94 5.70 -8.57
N ILE A 65 9.78 6.65 -7.64
CA ILE A 65 8.47 7.24 -7.31
C ILE A 65 7.80 7.78 -8.58
N PHE A 66 8.51 8.55 -9.42
CA PHE A 66 7.91 9.04 -10.66
C PHE A 66 7.48 7.89 -11.59
N GLY A 67 8.27 6.82 -11.68
CA GLY A 67 7.90 5.60 -12.39
C GLY A 67 6.67 4.90 -11.81
N ALA A 68 6.59 4.78 -10.48
CA ALA A 68 5.48 4.17 -9.76
C ALA A 68 4.17 4.96 -9.91
N ALA A 69 4.23 6.26 -10.24
CA ALA A 69 3.05 7.03 -10.60
C ALA A 69 2.37 6.52 -11.88
N ALA A 70 3.07 5.80 -12.75
CA ALA A 70 2.47 5.16 -13.92
C ALA A 70 1.41 4.10 -13.53
N GLU A 71 1.51 3.53 -12.33
CA GLU A 71 0.51 2.61 -11.80
C GLU A 71 -0.86 3.28 -11.64
N LEU A 72 -0.89 4.60 -11.42
CA LEU A 72 -2.13 5.38 -11.39
C LEU A 72 -2.87 5.34 -12.72
N LEU A 73 -2.17 5.13 -13.85
CA LEU A 73 -2.80 4.92 -15.15
C LEU A 73 -3.40 3.52 -15.27
N ARG A 74 -2.71 2.50 -14.73
CA ARG A 74 -3.20 1.13 -14.72
C ARG A 74 -4.46 0.98 -13.88
N GLU A 75 -4.50 1.63 -12.72
CA GLU A 75 -5.63 1.67 -11.78
C GLU A 75 -6.52 2.91 -11.94
N SER A 76 -6.41 3.59 -13.09
CA SER A 76 -7.10 4.84 -13.34
C SER A 76 -8.63 4.71 -13.38
N GLY A 77 -9.30 5.86 -13.35
CA GLY A 77 -10.74 5.93 -13.62
C GLY A 77 -11.17 5.23 -14.90
N PHE A 78 -10.27 5.11 -15.90
CA PHE A 78 -10.52 4.37 -17.14
C PHE A 78 -10.78 2.88 -16.86
N SER A 79 -9.88 2.24 -16.11
CA SER A 79 -10.01 0.84 -15.70
C SER A 79 -11.23 0.62 -14.80
N THR A 80 -11.47 1.53 -13.85
CA THR A 80 -12.65 1.46 -12.96
C THR A 80 -13.96 1.57 -13.74
N LEU A 81 -14.04 2.43 -14.76
CA LEU A 81 -15.25 2.59 -15.57
C LEU A 81 -15.59 1.31 -16.36
N VAL A 82 -14.56 0.61 -16.87
CA VAL A 82 -14.73 -0.69 -17.54
C VAL A 82 -15.28 -1.72 -16.56
N LEU A 83 -14.85 -1.73 -15.30
CA LEU A 83 -15.33 -2.66 -14.27
C LEU A 83 -16.76 -2.31 -13.81
N GLN A 84 -17.06 -1.03 -13.63
CA GLN A 84 -18.34 -0.55 -13.08
C GLN A 84 -19.51 -0.73 -14.06
N ARG A 85 -19.30 -0.51 -15.36
CA ARG A 85 -20.40 -0.51 -16.34
C ARG A 85 -20.82 -1.92 -16.74
N ARG A 86 -22.03 -2.33 -16.34
CA ARG A 86 -22.66 -3.61 -16.75
C ARG A 86 -22.67 -3.81 -18.27
N ASN A 87 -23.07 -2.80 -19.04
CA ASN A 87 -23.06 -2.84 -20.50
C ASN A 87 -22.10 -1.77 -21.04
N ILE A 88 -21.00 -2.20 -21.67
CA ILE A 88 -20.03 -1.30 -22.28
C ILE A 88 -19.94 -1.56 -23.78
N ARG A 89 -20.04 -0.49 -24.56
CA ARG A 89 -19.91 -0.54 -26.02
C ARG A 89 -18.43 -0.64 -26.41
N ARG A 90 -18.12 -1.36 -27.49
CA ARG A 90 -16.73 -1.54 -27.96
C ARG A 90 -16.07 -0.21 -28.33
N GLU A 91 -16.84 0.73 -28.88
CA GLU A 91 -16.38 2.07 -29.24
C GLU A 91 -15.93 2.87 -28.01
N LEU A 92 -16.60 2.68 -26.86
CA LEU A 92 -16.19 3.31 -25.60
C LEU A 92 -14.92 2.65 -25.07
N ILE A 93 -14.78 1.30 -25.12
CA ILE A 93 -13.54 0.63 -24.73
C ILE A 93 -12.35 1.12 -25.57
N ASN A 94 -12.51 1.20 -26.89
CA ASN A 94 -11.48 1.73 -27.80
C ASN A 94 -11.14 3.19 -27.45
N ALA A 95 -12.15 4.05 -27.24
CA ALA A 95 -11.93 5.44 -26.85
C ALA A 95 -11.19 5.57 -25.51
N LEU A 96 -11.53 4.74 -24.51
CA LEU A 96 -10.84 4.70 -23.22
C LEU A 96 -9.37 4.29 -23.38
N HIS A 97 -9.10 3.27 -24.20
CA HIS A 97 -7.74 2.79 -24.46
C HIS A 97 -6.87 3.82 -25.17
N TYR A 98 -7.33 4.41 -26.27
CA TYR A 98 -6.52 5.43 -26.97
C TYR A 98 -6.34 6.70 -26.12
N SER A 99 -7.33 7.05 -25.30
CA SER A 99 -7.19 8.18 -24.37
C SER A 99 -6.18 7.89 -23.28
N SER A 100 -6.17 6.68 -22.71
CA SER A 100 -5.17 6.30 -21.70
C SER A 100 -3.77 6.26 -22.31
N VAL A 101 -3.62 5.72 -23.52
CA VAL A 101 -2.34 5.69 -24.26
C VAL A 101 -1.82 7.10 -24.55
N LEU A 102 -2.69 8.02 -24.99
CA LEU A 102 -2.32 9.42 -25.21
C LEU A 102 -1.84 10.07 -23.90
N ILE A 103 -2.55 9.86 -22.79
CA ILE A 103 -2.16 10.38 -21.48
C ILE A 103 -0.82 9.77 -21.04
N GLY A 104 -0.63 8.46 -21.23
CA GLY A 104 0.63 7.77 -20.92
C GLY A 104 1.80 8.35 -21.72
N LEU A 105 1.60 8.62 -23.00
CA LEU A 105 2.60 9.26 -23.86
C LEU A 105 2.94 10.67 -23.38
N VAL A 106 1.93 11.48 -23.06
CA VAL A 106 2.11 12.86 -22.57
C VAL A 106 2.85 12.87 -21.23
N LEU A 107 2.48 11.99 -20.30
CA LEU A 107 3.15 11.89 -18.99
C LEU A 107 4.58 11.36 -19.11
N GLY A 108 4.81 10.36 -19.98
CA GLY A 108 6.15 9.86 -20.27
C GLY A 108 7.04 10.96 -20.87
N ALA A 109 6.54 11.68 -21.87
CA ALA A 109 7.25 12.82 -22.46
C ALA A 109 7.53 13.92 -21.43
N ALA A 110 6.55 14.24 -20.58
CA ALA A 110 6.71 15.20 -19.50
C ALA A 110 7.82 14.78 -18.52
N LEU A 111 7.89 13.50 -18.14
CA LEU A 111 8.97 13.00 -17.27
C LEU A 111 10.34 13.09 -17.97
N ALA A 112 10.44 12.69 -19.24
CA ALA A 112 11.68 12.79 -20.00
C ALA A 112 12.17 14.26 -20.09
N MET A 113 11.26 15.19 -20.36
CA MET A 113 11.55 16.64 -20.39
C MET A 113 11.87 17.22 -19.01
N ALA A 114 11.33 16.65 -17.94
CA ALA A 114 11.66 17.05 -16.57
C ALA A 114 13.06 16.57 -16.13
N GLY A 115 13.66 15.61 -16.82
CA GLY A 115 14.96 15.02 -16.47
C GLY A 115 16.07 16.03 -16.16
N PRO A 116 16.32 17.06 -16.99
CA PRO A 116 17.30 18.12 -16.69
C PRO A 116 16.96 18.93 -15.44
N GLY A 117 15.68 19.25 -15.22
CA GLY A 117 15.23 19.97 -14.02
C GLY A 117 15.40 19.13 -12.76
N LEU A 118 15.14 17.82 -12.84
CA LEU A 118 15.40 16.87 -11.75
C LEU A 118 16.90 16.76 -11.46
N ALA A 119 17.73 16.69 -12.50
CA ALA A 119 19.19 16.64 -12.32
C ALA A 119 19.74 17.88 -11.62
N GLN A 120 19.21 19.07 -11.92
CA GLN A 120 19.57 20.30 -11.21
C GLN A 120 19.02 20.30 -9.77
N ALA A 121 17.76 19.91 -9.57
CA ALA A 121 17.13 19.91 -8.26
C ALA A 121 17.78 18.95 -7.25
N PHE A 122 18.31 17.83 -7.73
CA PHE A 122 18.97 16.80 -6.91
C PHE A 122 20.50 16.82 -7.02
N ASP A 123 21.08 17.81 -7.71
CA ASP A 123 22.52 17.95 -7.96
C ASP A 123 23.19 16.65 -8.45
N ASN A 124 22.55 15.99 -9.44
CA ASN A 124 23.01 14.70 -9.96
C ASN A 124 22.55 14.47 -11.40
N ASP A 125 23.50 14.49 -12.33
CA ASP A 125 23.22 14.36 -13.77
C ASP A 125 22.58 13.02 -14.19
N ARG A 126 22.74 11.97 -13.37
CA ARG A 126 22.16 10.65 -13.66
C ARG A 126 20.62 10.69 -13.70
N TYR A 127 19.98 11.66 -13.06
CA TYR A 127 18.53 11.83 -13.12
C TYR A 127 18.01 12.11 -14.54
N LYS A 128 18.83 12.67 -15.45
CA LYS A 128 18.48 12.80 -16.87
C LYS A 128 18.24 11.43 -17.50
N LEU A 129 19.18 10.51 -17.30
CA LEU A 129 19.10 9.14 -17.80
C LEU A 129 17.97 8.37 -17.11
N PHE A 130 17.83 8.49 -15.78
CA PHE A 130 16.78 7.79 -15.04
C PHE A 130 15.38 8.22 -15.49
N ALA A 131 15.14 9.52 -15.66
CA ALA A 131 13.88 10.05 -16.16
C ALA A 131 13.58 9.56 -17.59
N LEU A 132 14.60 9.55 -18.46
CA LEU A 132 14.47 9.02 -19.81
C LEU A 132 14.11 7.53 -19.82
N LEU A 133 14.79 6.70 -19.02
CA LEU A 133 14.53 5.26 -18.93
C LEU A 133 13.18 4.93 -18.31
N LEU A 134 12.69 5.75 -17.38
CA LEU A 134 11.36 5.59 -16.79
C LEU A 134 10.24 6.16 -17.66
N SER A 135 10.51 7.06 -18.59
CA SER A 135 9.47 7.65 -19.45
C SER A 135 8.59 6.63 -20.18
N PRO A 136 9.09 5.49 -20.73
CA PRO A 136 8.26 4.52 -21.44
C PRO A 136 7.33 3.75 -20.50
N VAL A 137 7.61 3.72 -19.18
CA VAL A 137 6.80 3.04 -18.18
C VAL A 137 5.36 3.54 -18.22
N PHE A 138 5.14 4.83 -18.43
CA PHE A 138 3.80 5.42 -18.56
C PHE A 138 3.06 4.91 -19.81
N LEU A 139 3.77 4.79 -20.94
CA LEU A 139 3.21 4.22 -22.15
C LEU A 139 2.83 2.74 -21.92
N PHE A 140 3.71 1.92 -21.37
CA PHE A 140 3.41 0.52 -21.10
C PHE A 140 2.27 0.35 -20.08
N ALA A 141 2.26 1.11 -18.99
CA ALA A 141 1.17 1.10 -18.02
C ALA A 141 -0.18 1.43 -18.68
N SER A 142 -0.20 2.42 -19.57
CA SER A 142 -1.41 2.80 -20.30
C SER A 142 -1.86 1.74 -21.32
N LEU A 143 -0.94 1.08 -22.02
CA LEU A 143 -1.23 -0.03 -22.93
C LEU A 143 -1.85 -1.23 -22.18
N GLY A 144 -1.34 -1.53 -20.99
CA GLY A 144 -1.84 -2.61 -20.14
C GLY A 144 -3.14 -2.31 -19.40
N SER A 145 -3.51 -1.03 -19.20
CA SER A 145 -4.64 -0.59 -18.36
C SER A 145 -5.99 -1.25 -18.71
N ILE A 146 -6.46 -1.05 -19.95
CA ILE A 146 -7.76 -1.58 -20.42
C ILE A 146 -7.75 -3.10 -20.56
N PRO A 147 -6.72 -3.73 -21.17
CA PRO A 147 -6.59 -5.19 -21.17
C PRO A 147 -6.69 -5.82 -19.78
N ASN A 148 -6.01 -5.23 -18.80
CA ASN A 148 -6.06 -5.67 -17.41
C ASN A 148 -7.47 -5.53 -16.81
N ALA A 149 -8.13 -4.39 -17.04
CA ALA A 149 -9.51 -4.19 -16.59
C ALA A 149 -10.49 -5.18 -17.24
N LEU A 150 -10.28 -5.57 -18.50
CA LEU A 150 -11.09 -6.58 -19.18
C LEU A 150 -10.85 -7.99 -18.66
N LEU A 151 -9.60 -8.36 -18.32
CA LEU A 151 -9.31 -9.62 -17.64
C LEU A 151 -9.99 -9.68 -16.27
N ALA A 152 -9.87 -8.62 -15.47
CA ALA A 152 -10.54 -8.52 -14.18
C ALA A 152 -12.07 -8.59 -14.30
N ARG A 153 -12.65 -7.92 -15.30
CA ARG A 153 -14.09 -7.97 -15.61
C ARG A 153 -14.56 -9.37 -15.96
N ASN A 154 -13.73 -10.16 -16.64
CA ASN A 154 -14.03 -11.54 -17.04
C ASN A 154 -13.62 -12.57 -15.98
N PHE A 155 -13.27 -12.14 -14.76
CA PHE A 155 -12.82 -13.01 -13.66
C PHE A 155 -11.58 -13.87 -13.99
N GLU A 156 -10.72 -13.40 -14.90
CA GLU A 156 -9.48 -14.08 -15.32
C GLU A 156 -8.34 -13.86 -14.32
N PHE A 157 -8.64 -13.91 -13.01
CA PHE A 157 -7.69 -13.60 -11.94
C PHE A 157 -6.48 -14.52 -11.92
N LYS A 158 -6.63 -15.78 -12.37
CA LYS A 158 -5.51 -16.70 -12.51
C LYS A 158 -4.48 -16.18 -13.52
N LYS A 159 -4.92 -15.69 -14.68
CA LYS A 159 -4.02 -15.09 -15.69
C LYS A 159 -3.34 -13.85 -15.13
N MET A 160 -4.11 -12.96 -14.48
CA MET A 160 -3.56 -11.76 -13.85
C MET A 160 -2.50 -12.09 -12.80
N ALA A 161 -2.78 -13.03 -11.90
CA ALA A 161 -1.85 -13.47 -10.86
C ALA A 161 -0.58 -14.09 -11.44
N SER A 162 -0.70 -14.94 -12.47
CA SER A 162 0.45 -15.54 -13.16
C SER A 162 1.31 -14.49 -13.87
N ILE A 163 0.70 -13.54 -14.57
CA ILE A 163 1.41 -12.44 -15.24
C ILE A 163 2.19 -11.60 -14.23
N GLU A 164 1.54 -11.23 -13.12
CA GLU A 164 2.17 -10.42 -12.08
C GLU A 164 3.33 -11.18 -11.42
N LEU A 165 3.17 -12.47 -11.11
CA LEU A 165 4.24 -13.29 -10.53
C LEU A 165 5.44 -13.42 -11.48
N LEU A 166 5.21 -13.69 -12.77
CA LEU A 166 6.27 -13.75 -13.79
C LEU A 166 6.98 -12.41 -13.94
N SER A 167 6.23 -11.31 -13.94
CA SER A 167 6.78 -9.95 -14.05
C SER A 167 7.63 -9.60 -12.83
N VAL A 168 7.19 -9.95 -11.61
CA VAL A 168 7.97 -9.79 -10.37
C VAL A 168 9.27 -10.60 -10.44
N LEU A 169 9.20 -11.89 -10.79
CA LEU A 169 10.39 -12.74 -10.87
C LEU A 169 11.42 -12.22 -11.87
N ALA A 170 10.99 -11.89 -13.09
CA ALA A 170 11.87 -11.42 -14.14
C ALA A 170 12.45 -10.03 -13.84
N SER A 171 11.66 -9.11 -13.29
CA SER A 171 12.15 -7.79 -12.88
C SER A 171 13.10 -7.86 -11.71
N SER A 172 12.82 -8.70 -10.70
CA SER A 172 13.74 -8.96 -9.60
C SER A 172 15.08 -9.51 -10.08
N ALA A 173 15.06 -10.48 -10.99
CA ALA A 173 16.28 -11.01 -11.60
C ALA A 173 17.04 -9.91 -12.37
N ALA A 174 16.36 -9.13 -13.21
CA ALA A 174 16.98 -8.04 -13.97
C ALA A 174 17.62 -6.98 -13.06
N GLY A 175 16.93 -6.59 -11.99
CA GLY A 175 17.47 -5.65 -10.99
C GLY A 175 18.70 -6.20 -10.27
N LEU A 176 18.65 -7.46 -9.82
CA LEU A 176 19.78 -8.10 -9.14
C LEU A 176 20.99 -8.29 -10.05
N ILE A 177 20.76 -8.67 -11.32
CA ILE A 177 21.83 -8.76 -12.33
C ILE A 177 22.45 -7.38 -12.56
N ALA A 178 21.63 -6.33 -12.75
CA ALA A 178 22.15 -4.98 -12.92
C ALA A 178 22.93 -4.49 -11.69
N ALA A 179 22.49 -4.83 -10.48
CA ALA A 179 23.23 -4.53 -9.25
C ALA A 179 24.55 -5.31 -9.16
N ALA A 180 24.58 -6.58 -9.57
CA ALA A 180 25.78 -7.41 -9.61
C ALA A 180 26.80 -6.93 -10.65
N LEU A 181 26.33 -6.25 -11.72
CA LEU A 181 27.16 -5.56 -12.71
C LEU A 181 27.54 -4.13 -12.28
N GLU A 182 27.39 -3.81 -11.00
CA GLU A 182 27.75 -2.51 -10.40
C GLU A 182 27.06 -1.30 -11.04
N ALA A 183 25.86 -1.47 -11.62
CA ALA A 183 25.11 -0.37 -12.25
C ALA A 183 24.56 0.68 -11.24
N GLY A 184 24.80 0.49 -9.94
CA GLY A 184 24.37 1.40 -8.88
C GLY A 184 22.85 1.61 -8.88
N ALA A 185 22.42 2.86 -8.74
CA ALA A 185 21.01 3.27 -8.75
C ALA A 185 20.22 2.78 -9.99
N LEU A 186 20.87 2.51 -11.13
CA LEU A 186 20.19 1.98 -12.31
C LEU A 186 19.57 0.60 -12.08
N ALA A 187 20.06 -0.18 -11.13
CA ALA A 187 19.51 -1.52 -10.86
C ALA A 187 18.01 -1.49 -10.49
N LEU A 188 17.61 -0.54 -9.65
CA LEU A 188 16.22 -0.31 -9.25
C LEU A 188 15.38 0.30 -10.38
N VAL A 189 16.00 1.14 -11.22
CA VAL A 189 15.34 1.69 -12.42
C VAL A 189 15.05 0.56 -13.42
N VAL A 190 16.04 -0.28 -13.73
CA VAL A 190 15.90 -1.44 -14.62
C VAL A 190 14.86 -2.42 -14.07
N GLN A 191 14.88 -2.70 -12.77
CA GLN A 191 13.84 -3.51 -12.12
C GLN A 191 12.45 -2.93 -12.38
N SER A 192 12.25 -1.64 -12.09
CA SER A 192 10.96 -0.96 -12.24
C SER A 192 10.46 -0.96 -13.69
N VAL A 193 11.34 -0.62 -14.65
CA VAL A 193 11.02 -0.62 -16.08
C VAL A 193 10.67 -2.03 -16.56
N THR A 194 11.49 -3.03 -16.22
CA THR A 194 11.28 -4.43 -16.60
C THR A 194 9.95 -4.94 -16.07
N PHE A 195 9.60 -4.62 -14.82
CA PHE A 195 8.32 -5.02 -14.22
C PHE A 195 7.15 -4.46 -15.04
N MET A 196 7.13 -3.15 -15.30
CA MET A 196 6.00 -2.53 -15.97
C MET A 196 5.88 -2.96 -17.44
N VAL A 197 7.00 -3.08 -18.15
CA VAL A 197 7.03 -3.54 -19.54
C VAL A 197 6.47 -4.97 -19.63
N LEU A 198 6.97 -5.90 -18.80
CA LEU A 198 6.49 -7.28 -18.81
C LEU A 198 5.03 -7.38 -18.40
N GLN A 199 4.62 -6.66 -17.36
CA GLN A 199 3.24 -6.65 -16.90
C GLN A 199 2.29 -6.20 -18.03
N ALA A 200 2.64 -5.12 -18.73
CA ALA A 200 1.86 -4.59 -19.84
C ALA A 200 1.83 -5.56 -21.03
N VAL A 201 2.99 -6.01 -21.50
CA VAL A 201 3.12 -6.87 -22.68
C VAL A 201 2.40 -8.20 -22.46
N LEU A 202 2.64 -8.87 -21.34
CA LEU A 202 2.00 -10.16 -21.05
C LEU A 202 0.48 -10.02 -20.88
N THR A 203 0.01 -8.92 -20.32
CA THR A 203 -1.44 -8.64 -20.19
C THR A 203 -2.08 -8.36 -21.54
N VAL A 204 -1.43 -7.59 -22.41
CA VAL A 204 -1.89 -7.34 -23.78
C VAL A 204 -1.92 -8.62 -24.60
N ILE A 205 -0.97 -9.54 -24.40
CA ILE A 205 -0.95 -10.84 -25.08
C ILE A 205 -2.06 -11.75 -24.54
N ALA A 206 -2.26 -11.79 -23.22
CA ALA A 206 -3.24 -12.67 -22.58
C ALA A 206 -4.70 -12.21 -22.78
N CYS A 207 -4.93 -10.92 -23.05
CA CYS A 207 -6.26 -10.38 -23.28
C CYS A 207 -6.75 -10.68 -24.71
N PRO A 208 -7.90 -11.35 -24.89
CA PRO A 208 -8.43 -11.65 -26.23
C PRO A 208 -8.89 -10.40 -27.01
N TRP A 209 -9.16 -9.30 -26.31
CA TRP A 209 -9.60 -8.07 -26.95
C TRP A 209 -8.41 -7.32 -27.56
N ARG A 210 -8.61 -6.81 -28.78
CA ARG A 210 -7.65 -5.95 -29.48
C ARG A 210 -8.29 -4.59 -29.78
N PRO A 211 -7.56 -3.48 -29.58
CA PRO A 211 -8.07 -2.15 -29.90
C PRO A 211 -8.35 -2.05 -31.39
N ARG A 212 -9.49 -1.43 -31.74
CA ARG A 212 -9.85 -1.08 -33.12
C ARG A 212 -9.99 0.43 -33.22
N MET A 213 -9.66 1.02 -34.37
CA MET A 213 -9.76 2.47 -34.60
C MET A 213 -11.18 3.06 -34.57
N SER A 214 -12.20 2.31 -34.16
CA SER A 214 -13.58 2.80 -34.02
C SER A 214 -13.83 3.61 -32.73
N GLY A 215 -12.79 4.11 -32.07
CA GLY A 215 -12.90 4.93 -30.86
C GLY A 215 -13.51 6.29 -31.18
N ASN A 216 -14.56 6.69 -30.45
CA ASN A 216 -15.17 8.01 -30.61
C ASN A 216 -15.09 8.80 -29.30
N ILE A 217 -14.26 9.84 -29.29
CA ILE A 217 -14.05 10.73 -28.13
C ILE A 217 -15.35 11.40 -27.65
N ARG A 218 -16.33 11.60 -28.55
CA ARG A 218 -17.64 12.16 -28.18
C ARG A 218 -18.39 11.25 -27.21
N ILE A 219 -18.21 9.94 -27.32
CA ILE A 219 -18.80 8.96 -26.39
C ILE A 219 -18.15 9.07 -25.00
N LEU A 220 -16.88 9.47 -24.94
CA LEU A 220 -16.14 9.64 -23.70
C LEU A 220 -16.63 10.84 -22.88
N LYS A 221 -17.13 11.91 -23.54
CA LYS A 221 -17.53 13.17 -22.88
C LYS A 221 -18.46 12.96 -21.67
N ALA A 222 -19.46 12.09 -21.82
CA ALA A 222 -20.41 11.78 -20.75
C ALA A 222 -19.80 11.06 -19.53
N SER A 223 -18.57 10.52 -19.66
CA SER A 223 -17.86 9.82 -18.59
C SER A 223 -16.70 10.63 -18.00
N ILE A 224 -16.34 11.78 -18.58
CA ILE A 224 -15.23 12.62 -18.10
C ILE A 224 -15.35 12.98 -16.62
N PRO A 225 -16.52 13.43 -16.09
CA PRO A 225 -16.62 13.78 -14.67
C PRO A 225 -16.28 12.61 -13.73
N PHE A 226 -16.70 11.40 -14.09
CA PHE A 226 -16.36 10.19 -13.35
C PHE A 226 -14.86 9.87 -13.44
N LEU A 227 -14.30 9.89 -14.65
CA LEU A 227 -12.88 9.62 -14.88
C LEU A 227 -11.99 10.60 -14.10
N TRP A 228 -12.30 11.89 -14.17
CA TRP A 228 -11.59 12.94 -13.44
C TRP A 228 -11.66 12.71 -11.93
N SER A 229 -12.87 12.47 -11.40
CA SER A 229 -13.06 12.29 -9.96
C SER A 229 -12.24 11.11 -9.42
N VAL A 230 -12.26 9.96 -10.09
CA VAL A 230 -11.52 8.77 -9.66
C VAL A 230 -10.01 8.99 -9.79
N SER A 231 -9.55 9.48 -10.95
CA SER A 231 -8.12 9.69 -11.18
C SER A 231 -7.53 10.77 -10.26
N PHE A 232 -8.27 11.85 -9.98
CA PHE A 232 -7.83 12.92 -9.08
C PHE A 232 -7.66 12.41 -7.64
N VAL A 233 -8.60 11.59 -7.15
CA VAL A 233 -8.48 10.98 -5.81
C VAL A 233 -7.25 10.09 -5.72
N GLN A 234 -6.99 9.28 -6.75
CA GLN A 234 -5.82 8.40 -6.79
C GLN A 234 -4.51 9.20 -6.85
N LEU A 235 -4.46 10.26 -7.66
CA LEU A 235 -3.32 11.17 -7.72
C LEU A 235 -3.07 11.83 -6.36
N LEU A 236 -4.11 12.35 -5.72
CA LEU A 236 -3.99 13.01 -4.42
C LEU A 236 -3.47 12.04 -3.35
N ASN A 237 -3.98 10.81 -3.34
CA ASN A 237 -3.51 9.75 -2.44
C ASN A 237 -2.04 9.39 -2.71
N TYR A 238 -1.65 9.34 -3.98
CA TYR A 238 -0.28 9.03 -4.39
C TYR A 238 0.70 10.11 -3.95
N VAL A 239 0.41 11.37 -4.29
CA VAL A 239 1.23 12.52 -3.88
C VAL A 239 1.34 12.56 -2.36
N SER A 240 0.21 12.46 -1.65
CA SER A 240 0.19 12.49 -0.18
C SER A 240 1.04 11.41 0.50
N ARG A 241 1.28 10.27 -0.16
CA ARG A 241 2.06 9.15 0.38
C ARG A 241 3.54 9.19 0.02
N ASN A 242 3.94 10.04 -0.93
CA ASN A 242 5.31 10.09 -1.45
C ASN A 242 5.96 11.47 -1.28
N VAL A 243 5.19 12.51 -0.94
CA VAL A 243 5.70 13.86 -0.69
C VAL A 243 6.82 13.84 0.35
N ASP A 244 6.73 13.03 1.39
CA ASP A 244 7.77 12.91 2.40
C ASP A 244 9.11 12.41 1.84
N ASN A 245 9.10 11.30 1.09
CA ASN A 245 10.30 10.78 0.45
C ASN A 245 10.91 11.77 -0.55
N VAL A 246 10.08 12.48 -1.32
CA VAL A 246 10.53 13.51 -2.27
C VAL A 246 11.15 14.70 -1.55
N LEU A 247 10.52 15.18 -0.48
CA LEU A 247 11.05 16.27 0.35
C LEU A 247 12.39 15.87 0.99
N VAL A 248 12.50 14.65 1.54
CA VAL A 248 13.76 14.18 2.14
C VAL A 248 14.87 14.15 1.07
N GLY A 249 14.58 13.64 -0.13
CA GLY A 249 15.55 13.61 -1.22
C GLY A 249 15.98 15.00 -1.70
N ALA A 250 15.04 15.94 -1.78
CA ALA A 250 15.32 17.28 -2.29
C ALA A 250 16.12 18.13 -1.29
N PHE A 251 15.83 18.03 0.01
CA PHE A 251 16.48 18.85 1.04
C PHE A 251 17.73 18.22 1.66
N PHE A 252 17.82 16.89 1.73
CA PHE A 252 18.92 16.19 2.42
C PHE A 252 19.69 15.21 1.53
N GLY A 253 19.37 15.17 0.23
CA GLY A 253 20.06 14.37 -0.76
C GLY A 253 19.73 12.87 -0.74
N PRO A 254 20.35 12.10 -1.66
CA PRO A 254 20.01 10.70 -1.91
C PRO A 254 20.16 9.78 -0.69
N ARG A 255 21.26 9.90 0.07
CA ARG A 255 21.53 9.04 1.23
C ARG A 255 20.42 9.14 2.28
N ALA A 256 20.01 10.36 2.63
CA ALA A 256 18.94 10.60 3.57
C ALA A 256 17.60 10.02 3.07
N ALA A 257 17.30 10.18 1.78
CA ALA A 257 16.09 9.59 1.18
C ALA A 257 16.11 8.06 1.24
N GLY A 258 17.25 7.42 1.01
CA GLY A 258 17.41 5.98 1.15
C GLY A 258 17.11 5.52 2.58
N LEU A 259 17.77 6.13 3.58
CA LEU A 259 17.57 5.80 4.99
C LEU A 259 16.12 5.99 5.44
N TYR A 260 15.49 7.09 5.03
CA TYR A 260 14.09 7.37 5.36
C TYR A 260 13.13 6.40 4.65
N ASN A 261 13.34 6.13 3.36
CA ASN A 261 12.48 5.23 2.60
C ASN A 261 12.47 3.81 3.20
N GLN A 262 13.63 3.26 3.57
CA GLN A 262 13.69 1.94 4.22
C GLN A 262 13.00 1.93 5.58
N ALA A 263 13.22 2.96 6.40
CA ALA A 263 12.53 3.11 7.68
C ALA A 263 11.00 3.15 7.50
N TYR A 264 10.52 3.90 6.50
CA TYR A 264 9.11 3.99 6.17
C TYR A 264 8.52 2.67 5.66
N GLN A 265 9.25 1.94 4.81
CA GLN A 265 8.83 0.62 4.31
C GLN A 265 8.68 -0.38 5.46
N LEU A 266 9.65 -0.44 6.37
CA LEU A 266 9.57 -1.30 7.55
C LEU A 266 8.35 -0.99 8.43
N MET A 267 7.97 0.29 8.53
CA MET A 267 6.79 0.73 9.29
C MET A 267 5.47 0.36 8.58
N ILE A 268 5.38 0.57 7.26
CA ILE A 268 4.11 0.44 6.52
C ILE A 268 3.74 -1.01 6.20
N ILE A 269 4.72 -1.91 6.05
CA ILE A 269 4.49 -3.33 5.69
C ILE A 269 3.52 -4.02 6.66
N PRO A 270 3.74 -4.03 7.99
CA PRO A 270 2.82 -4.67 8.93
C PRO A 270 1.40 -4.10 8.85
N LEU A 271 1.28 -2.78 8.66
CA LEU A 271 0.00 -2.09 8.55
C LEU A 271 -0.80 -2.55 7.34
N GLN A 272 -0.14 -2.68 6.18
CA GLN A 272 -0.79 -3.10 4.94
C GLN A 272 -1.27 -4.56 5.02
N GLN A 273 -0.46 -5.45 5.60
CA GLN A 273 -0.81 -6.86 5.75
C GLN A 273 -2.02 -7.07 6.67
N VAL A 274 -2.20 -6.21 7.68
CA VAL A 274 -3.34 -6.27 8.60
C VAL A 274 -4.57 -5.56 8.03
N ASN A 275 -4.41 -4.37 7.43
CA ASN A 275 -5.54 -3.56 6.98
C ASN A 275 -6.39 -4.25 5.90
N GLY A 276 -5.75 -4.85 4.89
CA GLY A 276 -6.46 -5.41 3.73
C GLY A 276 -7.51 -6.48 4.09
N PRO A 277 -7.14 -7.57 4.78
CA PRO A 277 -8.08 -8.60 5.20
C PRO A 277 -9.16 -8.08 6.16
N LEU A 278 -8.77 -7.29 7.15
CA LEU A 278 -9.70 -6.78 8.16
C LEU A 278 -10.74 -5.83 7.57
N GLN A 279 -10.34 -4.97 6.64
CA GLN A 279 -11.27 -4.07 5.95
C GLN A 279 -12.39 -4.83 5.22
N ARG A 280 -12.08 -5.96 4.58
CA ARG A 280 -13.06 -6.78 3.84
C ARG A 280 -14.09 -7.45 4.75
N VAL A 281 -13.74 -7.73 6.00
CA VAL A 281 -14.63 -8.36 6.98
C VAL A 281 -15.40 -7.33 7.78
N PHE A 282 -14.71 -6.30 8.30
CA PHE A 282 -15.28 -5.38 9.27
C PHE A 282 -16.24 -4.37 8.65
N ILE A 283 -15.96 -3.86 7.43
CA ILE A 283 -16.88 -2.91 6.79
C ILE A 283 -18.28 -3.53 6.59
N PRO A 284 -18.43 -4.71 5.93
CA PRO A 284 -19.76 -5.31 5.73
C PRO A 284 -20.49 -5.63 7.04
N VAL A 285 -19.78 -6.14 8.06
CA VAL A 285 -20.39 -6.45 9.36
C VAL A 285 -20.87 -5.18 10.05
N LEU A 286 -20.03 -4.14 10.12
CA LEU A 286 -20.40 -2.84 10.69
C LEU A 286 -21.61 -2.22 9.97
N SER A 287 -21.65 -2.29 8.64
CA SER A 287 -22.78 -1.77 7.85
C SER A 287 -24.10 -2.50 8.15
N ARG A 288 -24.05 -3.83 8.34
CA ARG A 288 -25.26 -4.63 8.65
C ARG A 288 -25.81 -4.36 10.04
N ILE A 289 -24.94 -4.14 11.02
CA ILE A 289 -25.35 -3.90 12.42
C ILE A 289 -25.51 -2.41 12.76
N PHE A 290 -25.33 -1.51 11.79
CA PHE A 290 -25.37 -0.07 12.01
C PHE A 290 -26.69 0.42 12.63
N SER A 291 -27.82 -0.23 12.29
CA SER A 291 -29.14 0.10 12.83
C SER A 291 -29.36 -0.28 14.29
N ASP A 292 -28.46 -1.07 14.90
CA ASP A 292 -28.48 -1.41 16.34
C ASP A 292 -27.29 -0.71 17.05
N PRO A 293 -27.53 0.46 17.70
CA PRO A 293 -26.45 1.23 18.31
C PRO A 293 -25.66 0.48 19.39
N LEU A 294 -26.30 -0.41 20.14
CA LEU A 294 -25.63 -1.16 21.21
C LEU A 294 -24.71 -2.22 20.62
N ARG A 295 -25.18 -2.98 19.62
CA ARG A 295 -24.34 -3.96 18.91
C ARG A 295 -23.22 -3.27 18.14
N TYR A 296 -23.50 -2.16 17.46
CA TYR A 296 -22.51 -1.39 16.73
C TYR A 296 -21.38 -0.90 17.64
N ARG A 297 -21.71 -0.26 18.77
CA ARG A 297 -20.71 0.23 19.75
C ARG A 297 -19.84 -0.90 20.31
N ARG A 298 -20.45 -2.03 20.67
CA ARG A 298 -19.72 -3.21 21.16
C ARG A 298 -18.75 -3.72 20.10
N PHE A 299 -19.20 -3.84 18.86
CA PHE A 299 -18.37 -4.33 17.77
C PHE A 299 -17.23 -3.36 17.42
N VAL A 300 -17.47 -2.04 17.42
CA VAL A 300 -16.41 -1.04 17.27
C VAL A 300 -15.35 -1.17 18.36
N ARG A 301 -15.76 -1.34 19.64
CA ARG A 301 -14.82 -1.58 20.73
C ARG A 301 -13.99 -2.85 20.52
N THR A 302 -14.61 -3.93 20.04
CA THR A 302 -13.91 -5.17 19.69
C THR A 302 -12.91 -4.94 18.55
N ILE A 303 -13.27 -4.18 17.51
CA ILE A 303 -12.34 -3.84 16.43
C ILE A 303 -11.14 -3.04 16.96
N VAL A 304 -11.38 -1.97 17.73
CA VAL A 304 -10.31 -1.14 18.32
C VAL A 304 -9.40 -2.01 19.17
N LEU A 305 -9.97 -2.89 20.01
CA LEU A 305 -9.20 -3.82 20.83
C LEU A 305 -8.36 -4.75 19.95
N THR A 306 -8.98 -5.47 19.02
CA THR A 306 -8.32 -6.49 18.19
C THR A 306 -7.20 -5.90 17.34
N VAL A 307 -7.44 -4.79 16.66
CA VAL A 307 -6.44 -4.13 15.81
C VAL A 307 -5.26 -3.65 16.65
N SER A 308 -5.53 -2.99 17.79
CA SER A 308 -4.48 -2.45 18.64
C SER A 308 -3.70 -3.55 19.35
N SER A 309 -4.35 -4.62 19.82
CA SER A 309 -3.70 -5.77 20.46
C SER A 309 -2.78 -6.54 19.51
N ILE A 310 -3.04 -6.51 18.19
CA ILE A 310 -2.17 -7.13 17.19
C ILE A 310 -1.01 -6.19 16.84
N LEU A 311 -1.32 -4.94 16.49
CA LEU A 311 -0.34 -4.04 15.91
C LEU A 311 0.56 -3.36 16.93
N TRP A 312 0.06 -2.94 18.10
CA TRP A 312 0.84 -2.14 19.04
C TRP A 312 1.96 -2.95 19.72
N PRO A 313 1.73 -4.18 20.22
CA PRO A 313 2.81 -5.04 20.68
C PRO A 313 3.85 -5.31 19.59
N GLY A 314 3.40 -5.58 18.35
CA GLY A 314 4.30 -5.76 17.21
C GLY A 314 5.18 -4.53 16.98
N PHE A 315 4.61 -3.34 17.02
CA PHE A 315 5.34 -2.08 16.91
C PHE A 315 6.30 -1.82 18.07
N ALA A 316 5.92 -2.16 19.31
CA ALA A 316 6.85 -2.09 20.44
C ALA A 316 8.04 -3.03 20.28
N PHE A 317 7.83 -4.26 19.80
CA PHE A 317 8.93 -5.17 19.47
C PHE A 317 9.84 -4.55 18.39
N LEU A 318 9.27 -4.04 17.31
CA LEU A 318 10.02 -3.39 16.24
C LEU A 318 10.80 -2.16 16.74
N PHE A 319 10.25 -1.40 17.69
CA PHE A 319 10.94 -0.27 18.31
C PHE A 319 12.17 -0.71 19.10
N ILE A 320 12.03 -1.71 19.98
CA ILE A 320 13.12 -2.19 20.85
C ILE A 320 14.27 -2.79 20.03
N TYR A 321 13.93 -3.60 19.03
CA TYR A 321 14.90 -4.32 18.20
C TYR A 321 15.27 -3.60 16.91
N SER A 322 14.81 -2.37 16.70
CA SER A 322 15.05 -1.55 15.49
C SER A 322 16.50 -1.53 15.00
N ASP A 323 17.49 -1.30 15.88
CA ASP A 323 18.91 -1.28 15.50
C ASP A 323 19.34 -2.62 14.91
N VAL A 324 19.00 -3.70 15.63
CA VAL A 324 19.38 -5.08 15.30
C VAL A 324 18.64 -5.51 14.05
N LEU A 325 17.37 -5.19 13.93
CA LEU A 325 16.51 -5.53 12.82
C LEU A 325 16.99 -4.86 11.53
N VAL A 326 17.27 -3.55 11.57
CA VAL A 326 17.76 -2.81 10.39
C VAL A 326 19.13 -3.32 9.96
N VAL A 327 20.07 -3.50 10.89
CA VAL A 327 21.41 -4.02 10.57
C VAL A 327 21.35 -5.46 10.09
N THR A 328 20.52 -6.30 10.71
CA THR A 328 20.36 -7.71 10.31
C THR A 328 19.68 -7.84 8.96
N ILE A 329 18.72 -6.98 8.63
CA ILE A 329 18.00 -7.05 7.36
C ILE A 329 18.82 -6.39 6.27
N PHE A 330 19.17 -5.11 6.41
CA PHE A 330 19.77 -4.30 5.35
C PHE A 330 21.31 -4.19 5.43
N GLY A 331 21.92 -4.50 6.56
CA GLY A 331 23.37 -4.40 6.77
C GLY A 331 23.79 -3.16 7.56
N GLU A 332 25.09 -3.11 7.91
CA GLU A 332 25.66 -2.09 8.80
C GLU A 332 25.53 -0.66 8.24
N ALA A 333 25.63 -0.49 6.92
CA ALA A 333 25.49 0.80 6.24
C ALA A 333 24.13 1.48 6.48
N TRP A 334 23.14 0.74 6.95
CA TRP A 334 21.78 1.21 7.18
C TRP A 334 21.47 1.56 8.63
N ARG A 335 22.43 1.44 9.57
CA ARG A 335 22.22 1.67 11.00
C ARG A 335 21.56 3.03 11.32
N GLU A 336 21.90 4.08 10.58
CA GLU A 336 21.30 5.42 10.75
C GLU A 336 19.77 5.43 10.49
N SER A 337 19.26 4.49 9.67
CA SER A 337 17.83 4.31 9.41
C SER A 337 17.06 3.86 10.67
N SER A 338 17.72 3.20 11.62
CA SER A 338 17.08 2.71 12.84
C SER A 338 16.47 3.82 13.70
N ALA A 339 17.14 4.97 13.80
CA ALA A 339 16.62 6.11 14.55
C ALA A 339 15.36 6.70 13.88
N ILE A 340 15.37 6.80 12.55
CA ILE A 340 14.20 7.25 11.76
C ILE A 340 13.06 6.25 11.92
N PHE A 341 13.35 4.96 11.82
CA PHE A 341 12.37 3.89 11.99
C PHE A 341 11.71 3.94 13.38
N ARG A 342 12.48 4.12 14.45
CA ARG A 342 11.95 4.30 15.82
C ARG A 342 10.94 5.45 15.91
N ALA A 343 11.22 6.59 15.28
CA ALA A 343 10.29 7.72 15.27
C ALA A 343 9.00 7.35 14.49
N LEU A 344 9.15 6.71 13.33
CA LEU A 344 8.03 6.31 12.48
C LEU A 344 7.12 5.25 13.12
N VAL A 345 7.64 4.38 14.00
CA VAL A 345 6.81 3.39 14.71
C VAL A 345 5.59 4.03 15.39
N PHE A 346 5.74 5.22 15.99
CA PHE A 346 4.62 5.95 16.61
C PHE A 346 3.57 6.40 15.58
N ALA A 347 4.00 6.82 14.40
CA ALA A 347 3.08 7.08 13.29
C ALA A 347 2.33 5.80 12.89
N GLY A 348 3.00 4.65 12.90
CA GLY A 348 2.38 3.36 12.61
C GLY A 348 1.30 2.97 13.62
N VAL A 349 1.56 3.15 14.91
CA VAL A 349 0.59 2.97 16.00
C VAL A 349 -0.66 3.84 15.80
N ALA A 350 -0.48 5.11 15.42
CA ALA A 350 -1.58 6.03 15.13
C ALA A 350 -2.36 5.64 13.87
N GLN A 351 -1.67 5.22 12.80
CA GLN A 351 -2.30 4.80 11.55
C GLN A 351 -3.19 3.56 11.72
N ALA A 352 -2.83 2.64 12.62
CA ALA A 352 -3.67 1.49 12.97
C ALA A 352 -5.09 1.93 13.42
N LEU A 353 -5.18 2.96 14.26
CA LEU A 353 -6.47 3.55 14.66
C LEU A 353 -7.12 4.37 13.53
N GLY A 354 -6.31 4.98 12.67
CA GLY A 354 -6.78 5.65 11.45
C GLY A 354 -7.56 4.73 10.50
N TYR A 355 -7.18 3.45 10.39
CA TYR A 355 -7.94 2.47 9.63
C TYR A 355 -9.32 2.19 10.24
N VAL A 356 -9.38 2.04 11.57
CA VAL A 356 -10.65 1.86 12.28
C VAL A 356 -11.57 3.05 12.05
N ASN A 357 -11.06 4.28 12.18
CA ASN A 357 -11.82 5.49 11.86
C ASN A 357 -12.37 5.44 10.42
N SER A 358 -11.54 5.04 9.45
CA SER A 358 -11.95 4.91 8.05
C SER A 358 -13.06 3.87 7.86
N TRP A 359 -13.01 2.72 8.54
CA TRP A 359 -14.07 1.71 8.46
C TRP A 359 -15.38 2.18 9.10
N ILE A 360 -15.33 2.94 10.19
CA ILE A 360 -16.52 3.56 10.81
C ILE A 360 -17.14 4.59 9.86
N PHE A 361 -16.34 5.44 9.22
CA PHE A 361 -16.85 6.40 8.23
C PHE A 361 -17.60 5.71 7.09
N VAL A 362 -17.01 4.68 6.49
CA VAL A 362 -17.62 3.96 5.37
C VAL A 362 -18.88 3.20 5.80
N SER A 363 -18.81 2.46 6.91
CA SER A 363 -19.93 1.64 7.38
C SER A 363 -21.14 2.46 7.85
N SER A 364 -20.91 3.68 8.36
CA SER A 364 -21.97 4.62 8.76
C SER A 364 -22.48 5.50 7.61
N GLY A 365 -22.03 5.29 6.36
CA GLY A 365 -22.46 6.06 5.20
C GLY A 365 -21.94 7.50 5.15
N GLN A 366 -20.88 7.82 5.89
CA GLN A 366 -20.33 9.18 6.04
C GLN A 366 -19.15 9.47 5.08
N VAL A 367 -19.18 8.93 3.86
CA VAL A 367 -18.04 8.99 2.91
C VAL A 367 -17.66 10.42 2.53
N GLN A 368 -18.63 11.34 2.41
CA GLN A 368 -18.33 12.75 2.12
C GLN A 368 -17.58 13.43 3.26
N ARG A 369 -17.96 13.13 4.51
CA ARG A 369 -17.24 13.63 5.70
C ARG A 369 -15.85 13.03 5.82
N GLN A 370 -15.71 11.75 5.46
CA GLN A 370 -14.41 11.11 5.38
C GLN A 370 -13.51 11.84 4.39
N MET A 371 -14.03 12.20 3.21
CA MET A 371 -13.27 12.94 2.21
C MET A 371 -12.79 14.29 2.75
N THR A 372 -13.67 15.09 3.39
CA THR A 372 -13.28 16.35 4.02
C THR A 372 -12.24 16.15 5.12
N TRP A 373 -12.43 15.13 5.97
CA TRP A 373 -11.49 14.80 7.04
C TRP A 373 -10.12 14.39 6.50
N VAL A 374 -10.09 13.56 5.46
CA VAL A 374 -8.85 13.15 4.78
C VAL A 374 -8.16 14.39 4.20
N LEU A 375 -8.87 15.29 3.52
CA LEU A 375 -8.26 16.52 3.00
C LEU A 375 -7.61 17.37 4.11
N ILE A 376 -8.32 17.62 5.21
CA ILE A 376 -7.78 18.38 6.35
C ILE A 376 -6.53 17.70 6.92
N THR A 377 -6.61 16.40 7.18
CA THR A 377 -5.49 15.65 7.74
C THR A 377 -4.31 15.51 6.79
N ARG A 378 -4.52 15.43 5.48
CA ARG A 378 -3.42 15.46 4.50
C ARG A 378 -2.69 16.79 4.51
N VAL A 379 -3.41 17.92 4.56
CA VAL A 379 -2.79 19.24 4.68
C VAL A 379 -1.97 19.35 5.97
N LEU A 380 -2.51 18.87 7.11
CA LEU A 380 -1.79 18.86 8.39
C LEU A 380 -0.54 17.97 8.35
N ILE A 381 -0.65 16.76 7.80
CA ILE A 381 0.48 15.82 7.67
C ILE A 381 1.56 16.42 6.76
N ILE A 382 1.17 16.95 5.59
CA ILE A 382 2.12 17.58 4.66
C ILE A 382 2.78 18.79 5.32
N GLY A 383 2.01 19.64 6.00
CA GLY A 383 2.52 20.78 6.77
C GLY A 383 3.51 20.36 7.86
N SER A 384 3.28 19.22 8.52
CA SER A 384 4.18 18.71 9.56
C SER A 384 5.56 18.33 9.02
N PHE A 385 5.67 17.88 7.77
CA PHE A 385 6.98 17.61 7.17
C PHE A 385 7.83 18.87 7.05
N PHE A 386 7.23 20.00 6.67
CA PHE A 386 7.93 21.29 6.58
C PHE A 386 8.42 21.78 7.95
N VAL A 387 7.62 21.57 9.01
CA VAL A 387 8.06 21.84 10.38
C VAL A 387 9.27 20.99 10.74
N GLY A 388 9.34 19.74 10.30
CA GLY A 388 10.44 18.83 10.61
C GLY A 388 11.76 19.08 9.87
N ILE A 389 11.76 19.86 8.77
CA ILE A 389 12.95 20.10 7.93
C ILE A 389 14.16 20.62 8.73
N PRO A 390 14.05 21.59 9.66
CA PRO A 390 15.22 22.11 10.39
C PRO A 390 15.98 21.05 11.21
N TRP A 391 15.34 19.94 11.56
CA TRP A 391 15.93 18.85 12.35
C TRP A 391 16.28 17.61 11.49
N GLY A 392 16.33 17.78 10.17
CA GLY A 392 16.72 16.72 9.24
C GLY A 392 15.67 15.61 9.09
N PRO A 393 16.07 14.47 8.48
CA PRO A 393 15.17 13.34 8.21
C PRO A 393 14.53 12.74 9.47
N TYR A 394 15.27 12.73 10.58
CA TYR A 394 14.75 12.31 11.88
C TYR A 394 13.66 13.28 12.38
N GLY A 395 13.89 14.59 12.28
CA GLY A 395 12.91 15.63 12.61
C GLY A 395 11.62 15.52 11.81
N MET A 396 11.72 15.23 10.51
CA MET A 396 10.56 14.97 9.65
C MET A 396 9.77 13.75 10.11
N ALA A 397 10.47 12.65 10.46
CA ALA A 397 9.81 11.44 10.97
C ALA A 397 9.11 11.68 12.32
N VAL A 398 9.73 12.42 13.24
CA VAL A 398 9.12 12.80 14.52
C VAL A 398 7.90 13.70 14.30
N SER A 399 8.01 14.71 13.43
CA SER A 399 6.91 15.63 13.12
C SER A 399 5.71 14.89 12.51
N TYR A 400 5.98 13.94 11.61
CA TYR A 400 4.96 13.07 11.04
C TYR A 400 4.30 12.16 12.08
N ALA A 401 5.08 11.58 13.00
CA ALA A 401 4.56 10.77 14.09
C ALA A 401 3.67 11.59 15.03
N CYS A 402 4.11 12.78 15.43
CA CYS A 402 3.33 13.70 16.26
C CYS A 402 2.02 14.10 15.56
N ALA A 403 2.08 14.50 14.29
CA ALA A 403 0.89 14.86 13.51
C ALA A 403 -0.06 13.67 13.37
N SER A 404 0.46 12.47 13.11
CA SER A 404 -0.33 11.24 13.01
C SER A 404 -1.05 10.91 14.31
N CYS A 405 -0.37 11.02 15.46
CA CYS A 405 -0.98 10.85 16.77
C CYS A 405 -2.04 11.92 17.06
N LEU A 406 -1.75 13.18 16.72
CA LEU A 406 -2.63 14.32 16.97
C LEU A 406 -3.97 14.18 16.24
N VAL A 407 -3.99 13.61 15.02
CA VAL A 407 -5.23 13.47 14.24
C VAL A 407 -6.12 12.29 14.68
N VAL A 408 -5.64 11.37 15.51
CA VAL A 408 -6.42 10.18 15.94
C VAL A 408 -7.70 10.59 16.68
N VAL A 409 -7.56 11.40 17.74
CA VAL A 409 -8.69 11.79 18.60
C VAL A 409 -9.68 12.71 17.85
N PRO A 410 -9.26 13.77 17.15
CA PRO A 410 -10.15 14.58 16.33
C PRO A 410 -10.87 13.76 15.25
N GLY A 411 -10.19 12.81 14.60
CA GLY A 411 -10.82 11.93 13.61
C GLY A 411 -11.95 11.09 14.21
N PHE A 412 -11.73 10.56 15.41
CA PHE A 412 -12.77 9.84 16.14
C PHE A 412 -13.91 10.78 16.59
N LEU A 413 -13.60 12.02 17.01
CA LEU A 413 -14.60 13.04 17.35
C LEU A 413 -15.48 13.45 16.16
N VAL A 414 -14.93 13.46 14.96
CA VAL A 414 -15.69 13.76 13.73
C VAL A 414 -16.63 12.60 13.39
N VAL A 415 -16.12 11.35 13.40
CA VAL A 415 -16.93 10.20 12.99
C VAL A 415 -18.04 9.86 14.01
N ARG A 416 -17.76 10.03 15.31
CA ARG A 416 -18.70 9.66 16.38
C ARG A 416 -20.04 10.40 16.30
N ARG A 417 -20.06 11.63 15.77
CA ARG A 417 -21.25 12.50 15.73
C ARG A 417 -22.45 11.90 14.99
N ARG A 418 -22.22 10.92 14.11
CA ARG A 418 -23.27 10.22 13.34
C ARG A 418 -23.19 8.70 13.45
N ALA A 419 -22.32 8.18 14.30
CA ALA A 419 -22.10 6.74 14.48
C ALA A 419 -22.56 6.22 15.85
N HIS A 420 -23.29 7.03 16.62
CA HIS A 420 -23.77 6.70 17.97
C HIS A 420 -22.64 6.28 18.95
N LEU A 421 -21.41 6.77 18.74
CA LEU A 421 -20.25 6.43 19.57
C LEU A 421 -19.98 7.50 20.64
N SER A 422 -19.42 7.09 21.77
CA SER A 422 -18.86 7.97 22.80
C SER A 422 -17.32 7.89 22.81
N LEU A 423 -16.64 8.87 23.43
CA LEU A 423 -15.16 8.82 23.56
C LEU A 423 -14.67 7.59 24.33
N SER A 424 -15.47 7.09 25.28
CA SER A 424 -15.17 5.85 25.99
C SER A 424 -15.10 4.64 25.06
N ASP A 425 -15.74 4.67 23.89
CA ASP A 425 -15.68 3.59 22.91
C ASP A 425 -14.31 3.51 22.21
N LEU A 426 -13.53 4.59 22.23
CA LEU A 426 -12.14 4.62 21.78
C LEU A 426 -11.16 4.28 22.92
N PHE A 427 -11.26 4.97 24.05
CA PHE A 427 -10.24 4.88 25.10
C PHE A 427 -10.33 3.61 25.95
N ARG A 428 -11.53 3.10 26.25
CA ARG A 428 -11.69 1.92 27.11
C ARG A 428 -11.06 0.65 26.49
N PRO A 429 -11.20 0.39 25.18
CA PRO A 429 -10.52 -0.75 24.55
C PRO A 429 -9.00 -0.62 24.48
N ILE A 430 -8.44 0.59 24.47
CA ILE A 430 -7.00 0.84 24.29
C ILE A 430 -6.17 0.47 25.53
N VAL A 431 -6.79 0.43 26.72
CA VAL A 431 -6.09 0.10 27.98
C VAL A 431 -5.40 -1.26 27.90
N TRP A 432 -6.07 -2.28 27.39
CA TRP A 432 -5.52 -3.64 27.31
C TRP A 432 -4.38 -3.79 26.30
N PRO A 433 -4.48 -3.28 25.06
CA PRO A 433 -3.36 -3.18 24.13
C PRO A 433 -2.19 -2.41 24.72
N ALA A 434 -2.43 -1.32 25.47
CA ALA A 434 -1.36 -0.58 26.13
C ALA A 434 -0.66 -1.41 27.21
N VAL A 435 -1.41 -2.20 28.00
CA VAL A 435 -0.83 -3.17 28.94
C VAL A 435 -0.01 -4.24 28.21
N LEU A 436 -0.55 -4.86 27.15
CA LEU A 436 0.19 -5.84 26.35
C LEU A 436 1.46 -5.24 25.75
N THR A 437 1.38 -4.02 25.22
CA THR A 437 2.52 -3.29 24.66
C THR A 437 3.56 -3.01 25.72
N THR A 438 3.14 -2.63 26.94
CA THR A 438 4.05 -2.44 28.07
C THR A 438 4.73 -3.75 28.48
N LEU A 439 3.99 -4.86 28.52
CA LEU A 439 4.55 -6.20 28.77
C LEU A 439 5.55 -6.59 27.68
N THR A 440 5.26 -6.30 26.41
CA THR A 440 6.21 -6.49 25.30
C THR A 440 7.48 -5.68 25.52
N VAL A 441 7.36 -4.42 25.96
CA VAL A 441 8.51 -3.56 26.24
C VAL A 441 9.36 -4.13 27.38
N VAL A 442 8.74 -4.47 28.52
CA VAL A 442 9.44 -5.02 29.68
C VAL A 442 10.11 -6.35 29.32
N ALA A 443 9.40 -7.27 28.66
CA ALA A 443 9.93 -8.56 28.25
C ALA A 443 11.06 -8.40 27.22
N GLY A 444 10.90 -7.54 26.22
CA GLY A 444 11.92 -7.30 25.20
C GLY A 444 13.19 -6.66 25.76
N VAL A 445 13.06 -5.69 26.65
CA VAL A 445 14.22 -5.07 27.33
C VAL A 445 14.91 -6.07 28.26
N GLY A 446 14.15 -6.87 29.03
CA GLY A 446 14.69 -7.92 29.89
C GLY A 446 15.42 -9.01 29.10
N LEU A 447 14.82 -9.49 28.01
CA LEU A 447 15.45 -10.47 27.11
C LEU A 447 16.74 -9.92 26.50
N ARG A 448 16.79 -8.64 26.14
CA ARG A 448 18.00 -8.00 25.61
C ARG A 448 19.17 -8.01 26.60
N GLN A 449 18.91 -8.01 27.90
CA GLN A 449 19.94 -8.09 28.94
C GLN A 449 20.49 -9.52 29.11
N VAL A 450 19.62 -10.53 28.99
CA VAL A 450 19.99 -11.95 29.17
C VAL A 450 20.57 -12.56 27.89
N MET A 451 20.05 -12.13 26.74
CA MET A 451 20.36 -12.62 25.41
C MET A 451 20.74 -11.42 24.54
N PRO A 452 22.03 -11.03 24.53
CA PRO A 452 22.49 -9.88 23.77
C PRO A 452 22.09 -10.04 22.30
N PRO A 453 21.53 -8.99 21.69
CA PRO A 453 21.05 -9.09 20.33
C PRO A 453 22.20 -9.40 19.37
N SER A 454 22.14 -10.58 18.77
CA SER A 454 23.04 -10.96 17.68
C SER A 454 22.42 -10.62 16.32
N GLY A 455 23.26 -10.37 15.32
CA GLY A 455 22.82 -10.11 13.94
C GLY A 455 22.29 -11.36 13.21
N ASN A 456 21.99 -12.44 13.92
CA ASN A 456 21.50 -13.68 13.32
C ASN A 456 19.97 -13.64 13.21
N LEU A 457 19.44 -13.86 12.00
CA LEU A 457 18.00 -13.92 11.74
C LEU A 457 17.29 -14.98 12.58
N LEU A 458 17.94 -16.12 12.86
CA LEU A 458 17.39 -17.15 13.74
C LEU A 458 17.23 -16.63 15.16
N PHE A 459 18.20 -15.85 15.64
CA PHE A 459 18.16 -15.27 16.98
C PHE A 459 17.10 -14.17 17.09
N LEU A 460 16.94 -13.34 16.06
CA LEU A 460 15.86 -12.35 15.99
C LEU A 460 14.49 -13.03 15.95
N GLY A 461 14.37 -14.14 15.19
CA GLY A 461 13.17 -14.96 15.14
C GLY A 461 12.84 -15.62 16.48
N LEU A 462 13.86 -16.12 17.19
CA LEU A 462 13.71 -16.66 18.55
C LEU A 462 13.29 -15.58 19.54
N ASN A 463 13.90 -14.38 19.50
CA ASN A 463 13.47 -13.25 20.35
C ASN A 463 12.03 -12.85 20.07
N LEU A 464 11.64 -12.77 18.80
CA LEU A 464 10.25 -12.49 18.40
C LEU A 464 9.31 -13.58 18.93
N LEU A 465 9.68 -14.85 18.78
CA LEU A 465 8.89 -15.98 19.26
C LEU A 465 8.77 -15.97 20.79
N SER A 466 9.86 -15.70 21.51
CA SER A 466 9.87 -15.57 22.98
C SER A 466 9.00 -14.41 23.44
N VAL A 467 9.11 -13.24 22.80
CA VAL A 467 8.25 -12.09 23.11
C VAL A 467 6.79 -12.42 22.80
N CYS A 468 6.50 -13.04 21.67
CA CYS A 468 5.15 -13.51 21.32
C CYS A 468 4.62 -14.48 22.38
N VAL A 469 5.39 -15.48 22.80
CA VAL A 469 4.99 -16.45 23.83
C VAL A 469 4.70 -15.75 25.16
N ILE A 470 5.55 -14.82 25.60
CA ILE A 470 5.35 -14.05 26.85
C ILE A 470 4.11 -13.16 26.75
N VAL A 471 3.91 -12.49 25.62
CA VAL A 471 2.73 -11.64 25.37
C VAL A 471 1.46 -12.47 25.27
N PHE A 472 1.50 -13.63 24.60
CA PHE A 472 0.37 -14.55 24.54
C PHE A 472 0.05 -15.12 25.92
N ALA A 473 1.05 -15.58 26.69
CA ALA A 473 0.85 -16.06 28.06
C ALA A 473 0.25 -14.97 28.95
N GLY A 474 0.78 -13.75 28.89
CA GLY A 474 0.23 -12.58 29.58
C GLY A 474 -1.20 -12.23 29.12
N ALA A 475 -1.48 -12.31 27.83
CA ALA A 475 -2.82 -12.11 27.27
C ALA A 475 -3.82 -13.18 27.72
N PHE A 476 -3.38 -14.45 27.87
CA PHE A 476 -4.21 -15.54 28.39
C PHE A 476 -4.54 -15.37 29.88
N CYS A 477 -3.64 -14.76 30.67
CA CYS A 477 -3.92 -14.38 32.06
C CYS A 477 -4.92 -13.22 32.17
N ILE A 478 -5.04 -12.39 31.13
CA ILE A 478 -5.97 -11.26 31.08
C ILE A 478 -7.33 -11.73 30.55
N ARG A 479 -8.27 -12.00 31.46
CA ARG A 479 -9.66 -12.44 31.17
C ARG A 479 -10.33 -11.73 29.98
N PRO A 480 -10.39 -10.38 29.91
CA PRO A 480 -11.08 -9.69 28.81
C PRO A 480 -10.43 -9.84 27.43
N ILE A 481 -9.12 -10.14 27.37
CA ILE A 481 -8.42 -10.40 26.11
C ILE A 481 -8.64 -11.85 25.69
N ARG A 482 -8.49 -12.79 26.64
CA ARG A 482 -8.77 -14.22 26.45
C ARG A 482 -10.19 -14.46 25.92
N ASP A 483 -11.19 -13.91 26.59
CA ASP A 483 -12.60 -14.14 26.24
C ASP A 483 -12.94 -13.57 24.85
N GLN A 484 -12.23 -12.52 24.41
CA GLN A 484 -12.40 -11.93 23.09
C GLN A 484 -11.59 -12.64 21.99
N LEU A 485 -10.39 -13.16 22.29
CA LEU A 485 -9.67 -14.05 21.38
C LEU A 485 -10.52 -15.28 21.04
N PHE A 486 -11.17 -15.87 22.05
CA PHE A 486 -12.11 -16.96 21.83
C PHE A 486 -13.35 -16.52 21.05
N ALA A 487 -13.89 -15.32 21.28
CA ALA A 487 -15.02 -14.80 20.51
C ALA A 487 -14.67 -14.56 19.03
N VAL A 488 -13.49 -14.04 18.73
CA VAL A 488 -13.01 -13.85 17.34
C VAL A 488 -12.80 -15.21 16.67
N VAL A 489 -12.17 -16.17 17.34
CA VAL A 489 -11.98 -17.54 16.82
C VAL A 489 -13.32 -18.25 16.60
N ALA A 490 -14.28 -18.08 17.51
CA ALA A 490 -15.63 -18.65 17.38
C ALA A 490 -16.39 -18.06 16.19
N GLN A 491 -16.27 -16.75 15.94
CA GLN A 491 -16.86 -16.10 14.77
C GLN A 491 -16.22 -16.55 13.45
N ILE A 492 -14.91 -16.83 13.44
CA ILE A 492 -14.20 -17.36 12.27
C ILE A 492 -14.54 -18.83 12.01
N ARG A 493 -14.85 -19.63 13.05
CA ARG A 493 -15.26 -21.04 12.91
C ARG A 493 -16.74 -21.22 12.55
N GLY A 494 -17.57 -20.22 12.82
CA GLY A 494 -19.03 -20.25 12.55
C GLY A 494 -19.47 -19.58 11.25
N ALA A 495 -18.53 -19.07 10.45
CA ALA A 495 -18.73 -18.49 9.12
C ALA A 495 -18.03 -19.36 8.07
#